data_AF-A0A841MH41-F1
#
_entry.id   AF-A0A841MH41-F1
#
_cell.length_a   1.000
_cell.length_b   1.000
_cell.length_c   1.000
_cell.angle_alpha   90.00
_cell.angle_beta   90.00
_cell.angle_gamma   90.00
#
_symmetry.space_group_name_H-M   'P 1'
#
loop_
_entity.id
_entity.type
_entity.pdbx_description
1 polymer ?
#
loop_
_entity_poly.entity_id
_entity_poly.type
_entity_poly.pdbx_seq_one_letter_code
_entity_poly.pdbx_strand_id
1 'polypeptide(L)'
;MKSVKTIIRNSLLVGCIFLTASCFGKNTKSETILIGSTPGDDLIKTMLAIPNQTKVDFIRWNLILDNENVFTLDITYGESKPNTLDFISAEKQTFNGTYSIVNNREKNGFKEIYQLKSDGLPGIISMTQISENLFHILTPQNKLMNGNGGWSYSLNRKVAVDSGEILISSPIPDDKSLQQVFDGRTPCQEIAAGHPEMKVSITCFKLKWKLTLNRDSVTHLPTTCTIRTVVDNQPRDVSGTWAIIKGTATNPEAIIYKIHANDLAEPISLLLGDENVLFFLDQDNIPLIGNEDFSFTMNKRVQ
;
A
#
# COMPACT_ATOMS: atom_id res chain seq x y z
N MET A 1 69.68 35.90 -52.61
CA MET A 1 68.78 35.16 -53.53
C MET A 1 67.40 35.15 -52.89
N LYS A 2 66.46 35.94 -53.42
CA LYS A 2 65.33 35.50 -54.26
C LYS A 2 64.46 34.45 -53.52
N SER A 3 63.14 34.56 -53.34
CA SER A 3 62.13 35.41 -53.95
C SER A 3 60.76 34.90 -53.45
N VAL A 4 59.88 35.79 -52.96
CA VAL A 4 58.47 35.96 -53.39
C VAL A 4 57.55 34.71 -53.40
N LYS A 5 56.41 34.73 -52.68
CA LYS A 5 55.08 35.09 -53.26
C LYS A 5 53.93 34.97 -52.24
N THR A 6 53.25 36.10 -52.06
CA THR A 6 51.87 36.26 -51.58
C THR A 6 50.88 35.53 -52.50
N ILE A 7 49.88 34.84 -51.94
CA ILE A 7 48.59 34.58 -52.63
C ILE A 7 47.43 34.88 -51.66
N ILE A 8 46.45 35.56 -52.25
CA ILE A 8 45.29 36.26 -51.72
C ILE A 8 44.03 35.36 -51.86
N ARG A 9 42.98 35.69 -51.08
CA ARG A 9 41.52 35.46 -51.30
C ARG A 9 40.94 34.05 -51.05
N ASN A 10 39.99 33.93 -50.13
CA ASN A 10 38.56 34.25 -50.34
C ASN A 10 37.72 33.74 -49.18
N SER A 11 36.80 34.59 -48.73
CA SER A 11 35.72 34.32 -47.78
C SER A 11 34.78 33.22 -48.28
N LEU A 12 34.40 32.28 -47.41
CA LEU A 12 33.04 31.73 -47.41
C LEU A 12 32.60 31.50 -45.97
N LEU A 13 31.72 32.41 -45.53
CA LEU A 13 30.92 32.32 -44.32
C LEU A 13 29.95 31.14 -44.50
N VAL A 14 30.14 30.05 -43.77
CA VAL A 14 29.09 29.03 -43.60
C VAL A 14 28.74 29.03 -42.12
N GLY A 15 27.73 29.81 -41.79
CA GLY A 15 27.09 29.78 -40.48
C GLY A 15 26.31 28.49 -40.33
N CYS A 16 26.87 27.52 -39.61
CA CYS A 16 26.08 26.43 -39.05
C CYS A 16 25.26 26.99 -37.88
N ILE A 17 24.03 27.39 -38.19
CA ILE A 17 22.98 27.58 -37.20
C ILE A 17 22.69 26.19 -36.62
N PHE A 18 23.32 25.88 -35.48
CA PHE A 18 22.88 24.76 -34.65
C PHE A 18 21.55 25.17 -34.02
N LEU A 19 20.45 24.79 -34.68
CA LEU A 19 19.13 24.73 -34.08
C LEU A 19 19.18 23.68 -32.98
N THR A 20 19.49 24.10 -31.75
CA THR A 20 19.22 23.32 -30.55
C THR A 20 17.70 23.29 -30.39
N ALA A 21 17.06 22.32 -31.05
CA ALA A 21 15.69 21.93 -30.77
C ALA A 21 15.67 21.39 -29.33
N SER A 22 15.49 22.30 -28.38
CA SER A 22 15.19 21.96 -27.00
C SER A 22 13.78 21.43 -27.00
N CYS A 23 13.63 20.11 -27.16
CA CYS A 23 12.39 19.43 -26.84
C CYS A 23 12.15 19.64 -25.34
N PHE A 24 11.42 20.70 -25.00
CA PHE A 24 10.73 20.80 -23.72
C PHE A 24 9.66 19.71 -23.71
N GLY A 25 10.09 18.50 -23.35
CA GLY A 25 9.17 17.47 -22.91
C GLY A 25 8.45 18.04 -21.69
N LYS A 26 7.21 18.48 -21.87
CA LYS A 26 6.31 18.69 -20.73
C LYS A 26 6.31 17.35 -20.00
N ASN A 27 6.94 17.29 -18.83
CA ASN A 27 6.73 16.22 -17.86
C ASN A 27 5.28 16.33 -17.41
N THR A 28 4.37 15.81 -18.23
CA THR A 28 2.97 15.63 -17.85
C THR A 28 2.99 14.53 -16.80
N LYS A 29 2.97 14.94 -15.53
CA LYS A 29 2.75 14.05 -14.40
C LYS A 29 1.54 13.19 -14.76
N SER A 30 1.72 11.88 -14.87
CA SER A 30 0.64 10.98 -15.26
C SER A 30 -0.39 10.91 -14.14
N GLU A 31 -1.65 10.75 -14.53
CA GLU A 31 -2.75 10.47 -13.62
C GLU A 31 -2.44 9.24 -12.76
N THR A 32 -2.78 9.32 -11.47
CA THR A 32 -2.63 8.20 -10.54
C THR A 32 -4.00 7.64 -10.22
N ILE A 33 -4.25 6.40 -10.63
CA ILE A 33 -5.49 5.68 -10.36
C ILE A 33 -5.22 4.67 -9.25
N LEU A 34 -5.95 4.79 -8.15
CA LEU A 34 -5.87 3.94 -6.96
C LEU A 34 -7.16 3.13 -6.81
N ILE A 35 -7.03 1.84 -6.54
CA ILE A 35 -8.14 0.89 -6.39
C ILE A 35 -7.98 0.07 -5.12
N GLY A 36 -9.09 -0.39 -4.54
CA GLY A 36 -9.05 -1.26 -3.37
C GLY A 36 -10.41 -1.43 -2.73
N SER A 37 -10.47 -2.25 -1.68
CA SER A 37 -11.68 -2.51 -0.92
C SER A 37 -11.45 -2.33 0.57
N THR A 38 -12.29 -1.52 1.22
CA THR A 38 -12.23 -1.22 2.65
C THR A 38 -13.44 -1.76 3.39
N PRO A 39 -13.37 -2.01 4.72
CA PRO A 39 -14.55 -2.40 5.47
C PRO A 39 -15.58 -1.25 5.53
N GLY A 40 -16.86 -1.57 5.76
CA GLY A 40 -17.96 -0.61 5.88
C GLY A 40 -18.25 -0.10 7.29
N ASP A 41 -17.21 0.10 8.12
CA ASP A 41 -17.41 0.53 9.51
C ASP A 41 -17.86 1.99 9.67
N ASP A 42 -18.23 2.37 10.89
CA ASP A 42 -18.86 3.65 11.19
C ASP A 42 -17.96 4.86 10.86
N LEU A 43 -16.64 4.72 11.04
CA LEU A 43 -15.72 5.82 10.79
C LEU A 43 -15.68 6.14 9.30
N ILE A 44 -15.47 5.14 8.44
CA ILE A 44 -15.39 5.39 7.00
C ILE A 44 -16.76 5.76 6.40
N LYS A 45 -17.87 5.20 6.90
CA LYS A 45 -19.22 5.64 6.51
C LYS A 45 -19.42 7.13 6.79
N THR A 46 -19.02 7.59 7.98
CA THR A 46 -19.07 9.01 8.35
C THR A 46 -18.20 9.86 7.41
N MET A 47 -16.99 9.41 7.09
CA MET A 47 -16.08 10.13 6.17
C MET A 47 -16.63 10.23 4.74
N LEU A 48 -17.49 9.31 4.32
CA LEU A 48 -18.07 9.24 2.97
C LEU A 48 -19.55 9.70 2.92
N ALA A 49 -20.07 10.30 3.98
CA ALA A 49 -21.49 10.67 4.08
C ALA A 49 -22.48 9.51 3.85
N ILE A 50 -22.05 8.27 4.12
CA ILE A 50 -22.93 7.09 4.07
C ILE A 50 -23.73 7.05 5.38
N PRO A 51 -25.08 6.95 5.35
CA PRO A 51 -25.88 6.88 6.57
C PRO A 51 -25.49 5.68 7.44
N ASN A 52 -25.36 5.89 8.75
CA ASN A 52 -24.88 4.84 9.66
C ASN A 52 -25.79 3.60 9.70
N GLN A 53 -27.08 3.76 9.44
CA GLN A 53 -28.07 2.68 9.36
C GLN A 53 -27.95 1.83 8.08
N THR A 54 -27.23 2.31 7.06
CA THR A 54 -27.00 1.55 5.83
C THR A 54 -26.09 0.36 6.15
N LYS A 55 -26.54 -0.84 5.77
CA LYS A 55 -25.74 -2.06 5.91
C LYS A 55 -24.66 -2.08 4.84
N VAL A 56 -23.41 -2.07 5.29
CA VAL A 56 -22.24 -2.08 4.40
C VAL A 56 -21.23 -3.05 4.99
N ASP A 57 -20.94 -4.13 4.26
CA ASP A 57 -19.84 -5.02 4.62
C ASP A 57 -18.51 -4.42 4.16
N PHE A 58 -18.50 -3.89 2.92
CA PHE A 58 -17.32 -3.30 2.31
C PHE A 58 -17.64 -2.23 1.28
N ILE A 59 -16.61 -1.46 0.94
CA ILE A 59 -16.63 -0.35 -0.01
C ILE A 59 -15.52 -0.60 -1.03
N ARG A 60 -15.85 -0.65 -2.32
CA ARG A 60 -14.89 -0.63 -3.43
C ARG A 60 -14.58 0.80 -3.80
N TRP A 61 -13.29 1.08 -4.01
CA TRP A 61 -12.75 2.39 -4.32
C TRP A 61 -12.17 2.41 -5.73
N ASN A 62 -12.43 3.50 -6.46
CA ASN A 62 -11.70 3.91 -7.64
C ASN A 62 -11.41 5.41 -7.50
N LEU A 63 -10.21 5.73 -7.04
CA LEU A 63 -9.75 7.09 -6.79
C LEU A 63 -8.77 7.51 -7.87
N ILE A 64 -9.09 8.60 -8.54
CA ILE A 64 -8.29 9.21 -9.59
C ILE A 64 -7.70 10.51 -9.04
N LEU A 65 -6.38 10.64 -9.06
CA LEU A 65 -5.64 11.87 -8.76
C LEU A 65 -5.00 12.39 -10.05
N ASP A 66 -5.41 13.57 -10.50
CA ASP A 66 -4.83 14.17 -11.70
C ASP A 66 -3.62 15.06 -11.40
N ASN A 67 -3.07 15.67 -12.45
CA ASN A 67 -1.91 16.55 -12.38
C ASN A 67 -2.25 18.01 -12.03
N GLU A 68 -3.53 18.37 -11.98
CA GLU A 68 -4.03 19.69 -11.63
C GLU A 68 -4.47 19.78 -10.15
N ASN A 69 -4.15 18.74 -9.37
CA ASN A 69 -4.54 18.56 -7.97
C ASN A 69 -6.06 18.42 -7.77
N VAL A 70 -6.76 17.88 -8.76
CA VAL A 70 -8.16 17.50 -8.70
C VAL A 70 -8.25 15.99 -8.49
N PHE A 71 -9.30 15.55 -7.80
CA PHE A 71 -9.58 14.13 -7.68
C PHE A 71 -11.03 13.81 -8.07
N THR A 72 -11.19 12.59 -8.57
CA THR A 72 -12.48 11.92 -8.72
C THR A 72 -12.45 10.64 -7.90
N LEU A 73 -13.40 10.48 -6.99
CA LEU A 73 -13.54 9.28 -6.17
C LEU A 73 -14.89 8.64 -6.49
N ASP A 74 -14.84 7.48 -7.14
CA ASP A 74 -16.00 6.61 -7.28
C ASP A 74 -15.95 5.52 -6.20
N ILE A 75 -17.04 5.38 -5.46
CA ILE A 75 -17.24 4.28 -4.52
C ILE A 75 -18.44 3.44 -4.89
N THR A 76 -18.34 2.14 -4.62
CA THR A 76 -19.47 1.20 -4.65
C THR A 76 -19.52 0.47 -3.31
N TYR A 77 -20.65 0.47 -2.61
CA TYR A 77 -20.74 -0.08 -1.26
C TYR A 77 -22.03 -0.89 -1.05
N GLY A 78 -21.97 -1.87 -0.15
CA GLY A 78 -23.12 -2.70 0.21
C GLY A 78 -22.76 -3.97 0.98
N GLU A 79 -23.74 -4.85 1.16
CA GLU A 79 -23.57 -6.17 1.78
C GLU A 79 -22.90 -7.15 0.79
N SER A 80 -21.97 -7.96 1.29
CA SER A 80 -21.23 -8.93 0.50
C SER A 80 -22.08 -10.15 0.17
N LYS A 81 -22.00 -10.63 -1.08
CA LYS A 81 -22.64 -11.89 -1.47
C LYS A 81 -21.73 -13.06 -1.07
N PRO A 82 -22.22 -14.01 -0.23
CA PRO A 82 -21.40 -15.08 0.30
C PRO A 82 -20.63 -15.85 -0.78
N ASN A 83 -19.34 -16.12 -0.51
CA ASN A 83 -18.43 -16.86 -1.39
C ASN A 83 -18.22 -16.26 -2.79
N THR A 84 -18.54 -14.99 -3.00
CA THR A 84 -18.22 -14.26 -4.23
C THR A 84 -17.45 -12.97 -3.91
N LEU A 85 -17.10 -12.22 -4.94
CA LEU A 85 -16.59 -10.85 -4.84
C LEU A 85 -17.73 -9.83 -5.00
N ASP A 86 -18.96 -10.28 -5.28
CA ASP A 86 -20.07 -9.39 -5.62
C ASP A 86 -20.80 -8.85 -4.39
N PHE A 87 -21.60 -7.82 -4.62
CA PHE A 87 -22.57 -7.32 -3.66
C PHE A 87 -23.90 -8.06 -3.80
N ILE A 88 -24.65 -8.18 -2.70
CA ILE A 88 -26.08 -8.58 -2.76
C ILE A 88 -26.88 -7.45 -3.42
N SER A 89 -26.64 -6.23 -2.95
CA SER A 89 -27.13 -4.97 -3.49
C SER A 89 -26.04 -3.93 -3.26
N ALA A 90 -25.84 -3.05 -4.23
CA ALA A 90 -24.79 -2.04 -4.18
C ALA A 90 -25.36 -0.65 -4.48
N GLU A 91 -24.90 0.32 -3.70
CA GLU A 91 -25.08 1.74 -3.97
C GLU A 91 -23.78 2.32 -4.52
N LYS A 92 -23.90 3.39 -5.30
CA LYS A 92 -22.76 4.08 -5.93
C LYS A 92 -22.78 5.55 -5.58
N GLN A 93 -21.61 6.11 -5.36
CA GLN A 93 -21.44 7.54 -5.10
C GLN A 93 -20.15 8.03 -5.74
N THR A 94 -20.18 9.24 -6.27
CA THR A 94 -19.03 9.91 -6.88
C THR A 94 -18.79 11.23 -6.16
N PHE A 95 -17.54 11.48 -5.80
CA PHE A 95 -17.08 12.76 -5.27
C PHE A 95 -16.06 13.37 -6.21
N ASN A 96 -16.19 14.66 -6.47
CA ASN A 96 -15.20 15.43 -7.20
C ASN A 96 -14.70 16.54 -6.29
N GLY A 97 -13.40 16.80 -6.30
CA GLY A 97 -12.83 17.80 -5.42
C GLY A 97 -11.38 18.09 -5.74
N THR A 98 -10.69 18.70 -4.79
CA THR A 98 -9.25 18.97 -4.89
C THR A 98 -8.51 18.19 -3.84
N TYR A 99 -7.25 17.87 -4.11
CA TYR A 99 -6.37 17.30 -3.11
C TYR A 99 -5.14 18.18 -2.90
N SER A 100 -4.52 18.06 -1.74
CA SER A 100 -3.23 18.68 -1.46
C SER A 100 -2.29 17.66 -0.81
N ILE A 101 -0.99 17.87 -0.96
CA ILE A 101 0.03 17.01 -0.37
C ILE A 101 0.74 17.82 0.73
N VAL A 102 0.66 17.33 1.96
CA VAL A 102 1.33 17.92 3.12
C VAL A 102 2.53 17.06 3.49
N ASN A 103 3.72 17.67 3.53
CA ASN A 103 4.93 17.01 4.00
C ASN A 103 4.87 16.85 5.54
N ASN A 104 5.09 15.64 6.05
CA ASN A 104 4.88 15.32 7.47
C ASN A 104 6.05 14.56 8.13
N ARG A 105 7.28 14.73 7.62
CA ARG A 105 8.45 13.97 8.08
C ARG A 105 8.72 14.02 9.59
N GLU A 106 8.27 15.05 10.31
CA GLU A 106 8.67 15.27 11.70
C GLU A 106 7.73 14.68 12.77
N LYS A 107 6.50 14.27 12.44
CA LYS A 107 5.50 13.92 13.49
C LYS A 107 5.10 12.45 13.54
N ASN A 108 4.85 11.81 12.40
CA ASN A 108 4.17 10.51 12.38
C ASN A 108 4.87 9.45 11.50
N GLY A 109 6.13 9.67 11.14
CA GLY A 109 6.90 8.71 10.32
C GLY A 109 6.47 8.63 8.83
N PHE A 110 5.46 9.40 8.43
CA PHE A 110 4.99 9.51 7.05
C PHE A 110 5.72 10.64 6.30
N LYS A 111 6.22 10.37 5.09
CA LYS A 111 6.85 11.38 4.24
C LYS A 111 5.84 12.44 3.77
N GLU A 112 4.69 11.98 3.27
CA GLU A 112 3.67 12.80 2.62
C GLU A 112 2.26 12.32 2.99
N ILE A 113 1.35 13.26 3.27
CA ILE A 113 -0.07 13.01 3.49
C ILE A 113 -0.87 13.71 2.38
N TYR A 114 -1.64 12.93 1.65
CA TYR A 114 -2.60 13.39 0.66
C TYR A 114 -3.92 13.71 1.37
N GLN A 115 -4.43 14.92 1.19
CA GLN A 115 -5.65 15.42 1.81
C GLN A 115 -6.67 15.73 0.74
N LEU A 116 -7.72 14.91 0.65
CA LEU A 116 -8.81 15.02 -0.31
C LEU A 116 -9.94 15.85 0.29
N LYS A 117 -10.37 16.89 -0.43
CA LYS A 117 -11.44 17.80 -0.01
C LYS A 117 -12.47 17.98 -1.12
N SER A 118 -13.74 17.78 -0.79
CA SER A 118 -14.90 18.01 -1.66
C SER A 118 -16.05 18.55 -0.84
N ASP A 119 -16.92 19.36 -1.43
CA ASP A 119 -18.16 19.84 -0.78
C ASP A 119 -19.15 18.69 -0.50
N GLY A 120 -19.01 17.55 -1.19
CA GLY A 120 -19.79 16.34 -0.94
C GLY A 120 -19.26 15.49 0.22
N LEU A 121 -18.07 15.78 0.74
CA LEU A 121 -17.48 15.05 1.86
C LEU A 121 -17.69 15.82 3.17
N PRO A 122 -18.09 15.15 4.28
CA PRO A 122 -18.26 15.83 5.58
C PRO A 122 -16.96 16.38 6.18
N GLY A 123 -15.82 15.94 5.68
CA GLY A 123 -14.49 16.36 6.12
C GLY A 123 -13.41 15.99 5.12
N ILE A 124 -12.16 16.13 5.54
CA ILE A 124 -10.99 15.75 4.73
C ILE A 124 -10.75 14.25 4.88
N ILE A 125 -10.63 13.54 3.75
CA ILE A 125 -10.08 12.19 3.74
C ILE A 125 -8.57 12.32 3.60
N SER A 126 -7.82 11.71 4.51
CA SER A 126 -6.36 11.72 4.48
C SER A 126 -5.83 10.33 4.13
N MET A 127 -4.75 10.26 3.36
CA MET A 127 -4.04 9.01 3.05
C MET A 127 -2.54 9.25 2.98
N THR A 128 -1.74 8.24 3.31
CA THR A 128 -0.27 8.28 3.17
C THR A 128 0.18 7.28 2.13
N GLN A 129 1.33 7.54 1.51
CA GLN A 129 2.03 6.55 0.71
C GLN A 129 2.83 5.62 1.62
N ILE A 130 2.66 4.31 1.43
CA ILE A 130 3.49 3.24 1.99
C ILE A 130 4.65 2.94 1.04
N SER A 131 4.35 2.90 -0.26
CA SER A 131 5.26 2.90 -1.40
C SER A 131 4.63 3.68 -2.55
N GLU A 132 5.31 3.83 -3.69
CA GLU A 132 4.71 4.49 -4.86
C GLU A 132 3.47 3.77 -5.42
N ASN A 133 3.33 2.47 -5.11
CA ASN A 133 2.22 1.63 -5.57
C ASN A 133 1.17 1.35 -4.49
N LEU A 134 1.41 1.74 -3.24
CA LEU A 134 0.57 1.38 -2.10
C LEU A 134 0.30 2.60 -1.23
N PHE A 135 -0.98 2.94 -1.08
CA PHE A 135 -1.48 4.01 -0.25
C PHE A 135 -2.31 3.41 0.89
N HIS A 136 -2.42 4.14 2.00
CA HIS A 136 -3.25 3.73 3.12
C HIS A 136 -4.04 4.90 3.69
N ILE A 137 -5.35 4.71 3.89
CA ILE A 137 -6.25 5.74 4.43
C ILE A 137 -5.96 5.94 5.91
N LEU A 138 -6.01 7.20 6.34
CA LEU A 138 -5.74 7.63 7.70
C LEU A 138 -7.03 8.01 8.43
N THR A 139 -7.01 7.81 9.74
CA THR A 139 -7.97 8.40 10.67
C THR A 139 -7.85 9.94 10.65
N PRO A 140 -8.87 10.69 11.15
CA PRO A 140 -8.76 12.14 11.30
C PRO A 140 -7.58 12.61 12.19
N GLN A 141 -7.01 11.72 12.99
CA GLN A 141 -5.83 11.97 13.83
C GLN A 141 -4.51 11.61 13.12
N ASN A 142 -4.53 11.32 11.81
CA ASN A 142 -3.37 10.90 11.02
C ASN A 142 -2.68 9.63 11.56
N LYS A 143 -3.46 8.65 12.00
CA LYS A 143 -3.02 7.26 12.24
C LYS A 143 -3.51 6.34 11.12
N LEU A 144 -2.81 5.24 10.84
CA LEU A 144 -3.30 4.26 9.86
C LEU A 144 -4.66 3.72 10.31
N MET A 145 -5.62 3.64 9.40
CA MET A 145 -6.93 3.05 9.74
C MET A 145 -6.79 1.53 9.87
N ASN A 146 -7.19 1.00 11.01
CA ASN A 146 -7.17 -0.44 11.23
C ASN A 146 -8.37 -1.10 10.52
N GLY A 147 -8.11 -2.02 9.60
CA GLY A 147 -9.16 -2.79 8.94
C GLY A 147 -9.70 -3.93 9.80
N ASN A 148 -10.20 -4.98 9.15
CA ASN A 148 -10.61 -6.21 9.80
C ASN A 148 -10.02 -7.44 9.08
N GLY A 149 -10.41 -8.65 9.49
CA GLY A 149 -9.93 -9.90 8.86
C GLY A 149 -10.50 -10.16 7.45
N GLY A 150 -11.28 -9.23 6.91
CA GLY A 150 -11.85 -9.26 5.56
C GLY A 150 -11.25 -8.25 4.61
N TRP A 151 -11.07 -7.01 5.08
CA TRP A 151 -10.68 -5.85 4.27
C TRP A 151 -9.72 -4.95 5.04
N SER A 152 -8.90 -4.19 4.32
CA SER A 152 -7.96 -3.21 4.89
C SER A 152 -8.29 -1.80 4.39
N TYR A 153 -7.55 -0.79 4.87
CA TYR A 153 -7.65 0.57 4.38
C TYR A 153 -6.59 0.92 3.33
N SER A 154 -6.05 -0.09 2.66
CA SER A 154 -5.02 0.06 1.64
C SER A 154 -5.60 0.22 0.24
N LEU A 155 -5.08 1.17 -0.53
CA LEU A 155 -5.39 1.38 -1.94
C LEU A 155 -4.14 1.13 -2.79
N ASN A 156 -4.28 0.36 -3.85
CA ASN A 156 -3.21 -0.03 -4.75
C ASN A 156 -3.25 0.81 -6.03
N ARG A 157 -2.09 1.18 -6.57
CA ARG A 157 -2.05 1.78 -7.91
C ARG A 157 -2.55 0.74 -8.93
N LYS A 158 -3.53 1.11 -9.75
CA LYS A 158 -4.14 0.23 -10.75
C LYS A 158 -3.14 -0.25 -11.81
N VAL A 159 -2.20 0.62 -12.17
CA VAL A 159 -1.07 0.29 -13.05
C VAL A 159 0.20 0.55 -12.26
N ALA A 160 0.83 -0.53 -11.78
CA ALA A 160 2.04 -0.42 -10.97
C ALA A 160 3.17 0.30 -11.72
N VAL A 161 3.95 1.08 -10.97
CA VAL A 161 5.22 1.66 -11.40
C VAL A 161 6.37 0.82 -10.83
N ASP A 162 7.49 0.79 -11.51
CA ASP A 162 8.68 0.09 -11.05
C ASP A 162 9.36 0.89 -9.93
N SER A 163 8.93 0.66 -8.70
CA SER A 163 9.48 1.31 -7.50
C SER A 163 9.36 0.39 -6.29
N GLY A 164 10.49 0.17 -5.64
CA GLY A 164 10.62 -0.60 -4.40
C GLY A 164 10.83 0.25 -3.14
N GLU A 165 10.68 1.58 -3.24
CA GLU A 165 10.94 2.47 -2.10
C GLU A 165 9.84 2.31 -1.02
N ILE A 166 10.25 2.02 0.21
CA ILE A 166 9.38 2.11 1.39
C ILE A 166 9.40 3.57 1.86
N LEU A 167 8.23 4.22 1.82
CA LEU A 167 8.08 5.66 2.07
C LEU A 167 7.63 6.00 3.50
N ILE A 168 7.49 4.99 4.35
CA ILE A 168 7.14 5.14 5.76
C ILE A 168 8.27 4.69 6.68
N SER A 169 8.32 5.29 7.85
CA SER A 169 9.15 4.86 8.96
C SER A 169 8.25 4.65 10.17
N SER A 170 8.54 3.63 10.95
CA SER A 170 7.71 3.24 12.08
C SER A 170 8.62 3.04 13.28
N PRO A 171 8.37 3.71 14.42
CA PRO A 171 9.12 3.40 15.62
C PRO A 171 8.85 1.93 16.00
N ILE A 172 9.84 1.29 16.65
CA ILE A 172 9.60 0.00 17.29
C ILE A 172 8.48 0.22 18.31
N PRO A 173 7.36 -0.52 18.26
CA PRO A 173 6.25 -0.33 19.18
C PRO A 173 6.71 -0.58 20.62
N ASP A 174 6.35 0.31 21.55
CA ASP A 174 6.46 0.08 23.00
C ASP A 174 5.28 -0.78 23.52
N ASP A 175 4.76 -1.65 22.66
CA ASP A 175 3.67 -2.57 23.00
C ASP A 175 4.21 -3.74 23.81
N LYS A 176 3.85 -3.78 25.10
CA LYS A 176 4.23 -4.84 26.05
C LYS A 176 3.28 -6.04 26.05
N SER A 177 2.30 -6.07 25.15
CA SER A 177 1.38 -7.19 24.99
C SER A 177 2.15 -8.48 24.77
N LEU A 178 1.89 -9.50 25.60
CA LEU A 178 2.55 -10.80 25.49
C LEU A 178 2.13 -11.56 24.22
N GLN A 179 1.00 -11.17 23.63
CA GLN A 179 0.50 -11.72 22.39
C GLN A 179 -0.11 -10.62 21.54
N GLN A 180 0.15 -10.67 20.23
CA GLN A 180 -0.49 -9.85 19.22
C GLN A 180 -1.13 -10.76 18.17
N VAL A 181 -2.33 -10.41 17.72
CA VAL A 181 -3.05 -11.17 16.70
C VAL A 181 -3.40 -10.25 15.55
N PHE A 182 -3.05 -10.64 14.33
CA PHE A 182 -3.34 -9.92 13.11
C PHE A 182 -4.11 -10.82 12.16
N ASP A 183 -5.11 -10.27 11.49
CA ASP A 183 -5.85 -10.96 10.42
C ASP A 183 -5.75 -10.19 9.11
N GLY A 184 -5.85 -10.89 7.99
CA GLY A 184 -5.91 -10.24 6.68
C GLY A 184 -6.41 -11.19 5.59
N ARG A 185 -6.61 -10.61 4.40
CA ARG A 185 -6.85 -11.38 3.17
C ARG A 185 -6.00 -10.85 2.06
N THR A 186 -5.38 -11.76 1.32
CA THR A 186 -4.53 -11.44 0.18
C THR A 186 -5.00 -12.18 -1.06
N PRO A 187 -4.65 -11.69 -2.26
CA PRO A 187 -4.58 -12.55 -3.45
C PRO A 187 -3.74 -13.81 -3.19
N CYS A 188 -4.05 -14.92 -3.87
CA CYS A 188 -3.34 -16.19 -3.63
C CYS A 188 -2.03 -16.32 -4.42
N GLN A 189 -2.02 -15.88 -5.67
CA GLN A 189 -0.99 -16.32 -6.63
C GLN A 189 0.33 -15.62 -6.39
N GLU A 190 0.28 -14.32 -6.09
CA GLU A 190 1.44 -13.45 -5.94
C GLU A 190 2.28 -13.85 -4.72
N ILE A 191 1.64 -14.20 -3.59
CA ILE A 191 2.36 -14.70 -2.42
C ILE A 191 2.82 -16.14 -2.57
N ALA A 192 2.06 -16.98 -3.28
CA ALA A 192 2.46 -18.35 -3.57
C ALA A 192 3.65 -18.42 -4.55
N ALA A 193 3.87 -17.39 -5.37
CA ALA A 193 5.06 -17.29 -6.21
C ALA A 193 6.35 -17.22 -5.37
N GLY A 194 6.30 -16.54 -4.21
CA GLY A 194 7.41 -16.49 -3.25
C GLY A 194 7.46 -17.67 -2.27
N HIS A 195 6.36 -18.42 -2.14
CA HIS A 195 6.20 -19.53 -1.20
C HIS A 195 5.44 -20.72 -1.84
N PRO A 196 6.06 -21.44 -2.80
CA PRO A 196 5.41 -22.53 -3.53
C PRO A 196 4.98 -23.71 -2.63
N GLU A 197 5.55 -23.84 -1.44
CA GLU A 197 5.22 -24.85 -0.42
C GLU A 197 3.78 -24.72 0.10
N MET A 198 3.15 -23.55 -0.11
CA MET A 198 1.75 -23.31 0.20
C MET A 198 0.78 -24.10 -0.70
N LYS A 199 1.22 -24.51 -1.90
CA LYS A 199 0.45 -25.34 -2.86
C LYS A 199 -0.98 -24.81 -3.12
N VAL A 200 -1.12 -23.50 -3.38
CA VAL A 200 -2.43 -22.92 -3.68
C VAL A 200 -2.95 -23.39 -5.03
N SER A 201 -4.27 -23.62 -5.14
CA SER A 201 -4.91 -23.92 -6.43
C SER A 201 -4.80 -22.72 -7.37
N ILE A 202 -4.73 -22.95 -8.69
CA ILE A 202 -4.84 -21.88 -9.70
C ILE A 202 -6.18 -21.14 -9.66
N THR A 203 -7.22 -21.77 -9.09
CA THR A 203 -8.54 -21.16 -8.88
C THR A 203 -8.65 -20.42 -7.56
N CYS A 204 -7.61 -20.45 -6.73
CA CYS A 204 -7.57 -19.72 -5.47
C CYS A 204 -7.51 -18.22 -5.78
N PHE A 205 -8.56 -17.51 -5.39
CA PHE A 205 -8.67 -16.06 -5.58
C PHE A 205 -8.44 -15.28 -4.28
N LYS A 206 -8.48 -15.94 -3.11
CA LYS A 206 -8.14 -15.32 -1.81
C LYS A 206 -7.54 -16.29 -0.81
N LEU A 207 -6.60 -15.80 -0.03
CA LEU A 207 -6.11 -16.43 1.19
C LEU A 207 -6.62 -15.67 2.41
N LYS A 208 -7.05 -16.38 3.45
CA LYS A 208 -7.33 -15.77 4.77
C LYS A 208 -6.16 -16.05 5.69
N TRP A 209 -5.70 -15.01 6.37
CA TRP A 209 -4.56 -15.05 7.27
C TRP A 209 -5.02 -14.77 8.69
N LYS A 210 -4.43 -15.51 9.63
CA LYS A 210 -4.36 -15.13 11.03
C LYS A 210 -2.94 -15.38 11.53
N LEU A 211 -2.24 -14.32 11.91
CA LEU A 211 -0.92 -14.37 12.50
C LEU A 211 -1.03 -14.10 14.00
N THR A 212 -0.49 -14.99 14.82
CA THR A 212 -0.35 -14.81 16.27
C THR A 212 1.13 -14.70 16.59
N LEU A 213 1.54 -13.59 17.20
CA LEU A 213 2.91 -13.29 17.61
C LEU A 213 3.00 -13.33 19.12
N ASN A 214 3.82 -14.22 19.68
CA ASN A 214 4.04 -14.30 21.11
C ASN A 214 5.37 -13.63 21.49
N ARG A 215 5.41 -13.05 22.68
CA ARG A 215 6.61 -12.46 23.29
C ARG A 215 6.95 -13.15 24.60
N ASP A 216 8.21 -13.09 24.98
CA ASP A 216 8.66 -13.56 26.28
C ASP A 216 8.07 -12.69 27.40
N SER A 217 7.63 -13.32 28.49
CA SER A 217 6.92 -12.63 29.58
C SER A 217 7.79 -11.70 30.43
N VAL A 218 9.12 -11.84 30.36
CA VAL A 218 10.06 -11.07 31.17
C VAL A 218 10.75 -10.00 30.31
N THR A 219 11.24 -10.40 29.14
CA THR A 219 12.02 -9.54 28.24
C THR A 219 11.17 -8.81 27.22
N HIS A 220 9.92 -9.24 26.99
CA HIS A 220 9.04 -8.75 25.92
C HIS A 220 9.64 -8.88 24.51
N LEU A 221 10.67 -9.70 24.34
CA LEU A 221 11.29 -9.98 23.04
C LEU A 221 10.45 -11.00 22.24
N PRO A 222 10.53 -10.98 20.89
CA PRO A 222 9.92 -11.99 20.04
C PRO A 222 10.29 -13.42 20.44
N THR A 223 9.31 -14.33 20.45
CA THR A 223 9.53 -15.77 20.70
C THR A 223 8.93 -16.61 19.58
N THR A 224 7.75 -17.15 19.80
CA THR A 224 7.06 -18.04 18.87
C THR A 224 5.98 -17.31 18.10
N CYS A 225 5.62 -17.86 16.96
CA CYS A 225 4.45 -17.42 16.22
C CYS A 225 3.62 -18.61 15.75
N THR A 226 2.37 -18.35 15.42
CA THR A 226 1.52 -19.26 14.66
C THR A 226 0.91 -18.50 13.50
N ILE A 227 1.08 -19.03 12.30
CA ILE A 227 0.43 -18.54 11.09
C ILE A 227 -0.63 -19.54 10.66
N ARG A 228 -1.88 -19.07 10.62
CA ARG A 228 -3.01 -19.82 10.07
C ARG A 228 -3.33 -19.27 8.70
N THR A 229 -3.31 -20.14 7.70
CA THR A 229 -3.81 -19.85 6.36
C THR A 229 -5.08 -20.66 6.11
N VAL A 230 -6.04 -20.08 5.40
CA VAL A 230 -7.20 -20.84 4.90
C VAL A 230 -7.17 -20.78 3.38
N VAL A 231 -6.81 -21.92 2.77
CA VAL A 231 -6.78 -22.15 1.33
C VAL A 231 -7.97 -23.05 1.00
N ASP A 232 -8.85 -22.67 0.08
CA ASP A 232 -10.00 -23.51 -0.35
C ASP A 232 -10.83 -24.06 0.82
N ASN A 233 -11.09 -23.22 1.84
CA ASN A 233 -11.78 -23.56 3.10
C ASN A 233 -11.09 -24.62 3.98
N GLN A 234 -9.83 -24.97 3.70
CA GLN A 234 -9.02 -25.83 4.55
C GLN A 234 -8.06 -24.97 5.39
N PRO A 235 -8.26 -24.88 6.72
CA PRO A 235 -7.32 -24.20 7.58
C PRO A 235 -6.03 -25.02 7.74
N ARG A 236 -4.89 -24.37 7.62
CA ARG A 236 -3.56 -24.91 7.94
C ARG A 236 -2.91 -24.00 8.95
N ASP A 237 -2.52 -24.57 10.09
CA ASP A 237 -1.79 -23.87 11.14
C ASP A 237 -0.33 -24.31 11.11
N VAL A 238 0.56 -23.33 11.08
CA VAL A 238 1.99 -23.56 11.10
C VAL A 238 2.58 -22.78 12.25
N SER A 239 3.33 -23.48 13.11
CA SER A 239 4.09 -22.86 14.17
C SER A 239 5.47 -22.44 13.66
N GLY A 240 6.07 -21.46 14.34
CA GLY A 240 7.39 -20.96 13.98
C GLY A 240 7.94 -20.02 15.03
N THR A 241 8.94 -19.24 14.61
CA THR A 241 9.49 -18.13 15.38
C THR A 241 9.37 -16.85 14.57
N TRP A 242 9.52 -15.71 15.24
CA TRP A 242 9.55 -14.43 14.55
C TRP A 242 10.61 -13.52 15.13
N ALA A 243 11.07 -12.58 14.30
CA ALA A 243 12.09 -11.62 14.67
C ALA A 243 11.71 -10.22 14.18
N ILE A 244 12.24 -9.20 14.85
CA ILE A 244 12.14 -7.80 14.44
C ILE A 244 13.47 -7.41 13.80
N ILE A 245 13.42 -6.93 12.57
CA ILE A 245 14.58 -6.46 11.81
C ILE A 245 14.41 -4.96 11.56
N LYS A 246 15.49 -4.21 11.74
CA LYS A 246 15.54 -2.78 11.46
C LYS A 246 16.23 -2.52 10.12
N GLY A 247 15.59 -1.70 9.31
CA GLY A 247 16.07 -1.17 8.04
C GLY A 247 15.85 -2.10 6.86
N THR A 248 15.78 -1.48 5.69
CA THR A 248 15.95 -2.09 4.36
C THR A 248 17.08 -1.37 3.61
N ALA A 249 17.43 -1.88 2.43
CA ALA A 249 18.39 -1.20 1.55
C ALA A 249 17.94 0.22 1.16
N THR A 250 16.63 0.45 1.04
CA THR A 250 16.05 1.74 0.62
C THR A 250 15.58 2.60 1.79
N ASN A 251 15.37 2.02 2.98
CA ASN A 251 14.88 2.75 4.15
C ASN A 251 15.45 2.17 5.46
N PRO A 252 16.47 2.81 6.07
CA PRO A 252 17.13 2.31 7.28
C PRO A 252 16.26 2.39 8.55
N GLU A 253 15.16 3.13 8.52
CA GLU A 253 14.23 3.29 9.66
C GLU A 253 12.97 2.41 9.54
N ALA A 254 12.85 1.61 8.47
CA ALA A 254 11.79 0.63 8.34
C ALA A 254 11.92 -0.46 9.42
N ILE A 255 10.80 -0.98 9.92
CA ILE A 255 10.77 -2.11 10.84
C ILE A 255 10.06 -3.27 10.15
N ILE A 256 10.72 -4.43 10.11
CA ILE A 256 10.21 -5.65 9.46
C ILE A 256 10.03 -6.73 10.51
N TYR A 257 8.86 -7.36 10.53
CA TYR A 257 8.65 -8.63 11.21
C TYR A 257 8.96 -9.75 10.23
N LYS A 258 9.97 -10.56 10.53
CA LYS A 258 10.27 -11.80 9.78
C LYS A 258 9.66 -12.99 10.49
N ILE A 259 8.81 -13.72 9.76
CA ILE A 259 8.10 -14.90 10.25
C ILE A 259 8.77 -16.14 9.69
N HIS A 260 9.41 -16.91 10.56
CA HIS A 260 10.09 -18.15 10.22
C HIS A 260 9.15 -19.31 10.56
N ALA A 261 8.27 -19.65 9.62
CA ALA A 261 7.33 -20.76 9.76
C ALA A 261 8.02 -22.10 9.45
N ASN A 262 7.76 -23.14 10.25
CA ASN A 262 8.51 -24.41 10.18
C ASN A 262 8.37 -25.19 8.86
N ASP A 263 7.39 -24.85 8.02
CA ASP A 263 7.09 -25.54 6.77
C ASP A 263 7.25 -24.66 5.52
N LEU A 264 7.79 -23.46 5.68
CA LEU A 264 8.17 -22.56 4.59
C LEU A 264 9.69 -22.56 4.45
N ALA A 265 10.18 -22.63 3.22
CA ALA A 265 11.61 -22.55 2.94
C ALA A 265 12.16 -21.15 3.25
N GLU A 266 11.40 -20.13 2.84
CA GLU A 266 11.73 -18.72 3.04
C GLU A 266 10.81 -18.07 4.08
N PRO A 267 11.32 -17.11 4.87
CA PRO A 267 10.50 -16.38 5.83
C PRO A 267 9.51 -15.44 5.14
N ILE A 268 8.33 -15.27 5.73
CA ILE A 268 7.40 -14.21 5.34
C ILE A 268 7.88 -12.91 5.98
N SER A 269 8.08 -11.87 5.17
CA SER A 269 8.47 -10.53 5.64
C SER A 269 7.26 -9.60 5.69
N LEU A 270 7.09 -8.88 6.79
CA LEU A 270 5.99 -7.96 7.02
C LEU A 270 6.55 -6.59 7.45
N LEU A 271 6.32 -5.55 6.67
CA LEU A 271 6.61 -4.17 7.06
C LEU A 271 5.61 -3.72 8.13
N LEU A 272 6.13 -3.23 9.25
CA LEU A 272 5.35 -2.59 10.28
C LEU A 272 4.92 -1.20 9.83
N GLY A 273 3.62 -1.00 9.60
CA GLY A 273 3.03 0.30 9.30
C GLY A 273 2.88 1.16 10.56
N ASP A 274 2.21 0.60 11.56
CA ASP A 274 2.13 1.10 12.91
C ASP A 274 1.79 -0.07 13.86
N GLU A 275 1.40 0.22 15.10
CA GLU A 275 1.03 -0.82 16.07
C GLU A 275 -0.17 -1.69 15.68
N ASN A 276 -0.93 -1.31 14.63
CA ASN A 276 -2.16 -1.96 14.19
C ASN A 276 -2.08 -2.56 12.78
N VAL A 277 -1.18 -2.09 11.92
CA VAL A 277 -1.16 -2.47 10.50
C VAL A 277 0.19 -3.04 10.08
N LEU A 278 0.16 -4.20 9.41
CA LEU A 278 1.31 -4.87 8.79
C LEU A 278 1.10 -4.98 7.28
N PHE A 279 2.15 -4.79 6.49
CA PHE A 279 2.13 -4.94 5.02
C PHE A 279 3.04 -6.10 4.60
N PHE A 280 2.57 -7.01 3.75
CA PHE A 280 3.45 -8.05 3.23
C PHE A 280 4.49 -7.47 2.29
N LEU A 281 5.69 -8.02 2.39
CA LEU A 281 6.80 -7.73 1.50
C LEU A 281 7.12 -8.98 0.67
N ASP A 282 7.69 -8.78 -0.51
CA ASP A 282 8.30 -9.84 -1.29
C ASP A 282 9.72 -10.19 -0.76
N GLN A 283 10.42 -11.05 -1.50
CA GLN A 283 11.77 -11.52 -1.14
C GLN A 283 12.82 -10.41 -1.19
N ASP A 284 12.59 -9.34 -1.96
CA ASP A 284 13.45 -8.17 -2.07
C ASP A 284 13.10 -7.07 -1.04
N ASN A 285 12.15 -7.35 -0.14
CA ASN A 285 11.58 -6.42 0.83
C ASN A 285 10.80 -5.25 0.21
N ILE A 286 10.20 -5.47 -0.96
CA ILE A 286 9.32 -4.51 -1.62
C ILE A 286 7.88 -4.78 -1.19
N PRO A 287 7.08 -3.77 -0.82
CA PRO A 287 5.67 -3.98 -0.50
C PRO A 287 4.89 -4.62 -1.64
N LEU A 288 4.27 -5.77 -1.35
CA LEU A 288 3.39 -6.45 -2.29
C LEU A 288 2.14 -5.61 -2.53
N ILE A 289 1.66 -5.63 -3.79
CA ILE A 289 0.51 -4.85 -4.22
C ILE A 289 -0.69 -5.76 -4.44
N GLY A 290 -1.84 -5.33 -3.92
CA GLY A 290 -3.09 -6.05 -4.06
C GLY A 290 -3.78 -5.76 -5.40
N ASN A 291 -5.06 -6.04 -5.43
CA ASN A 291 -5.96 -5.70 -6.53
C ASN A 291 -7.17 -4.91 -6.00
N GLU A 292 -8.26 -4.86 -6.76
CA GLU A 292 -9.48 -4.14 -6.37
C GLU A 292 -10.19 -4.75 -5.14
N ASP A 293 -10.03 -6.06 -4.90
CA ASP A 293 -10.78 -6.80 -3.89
C ASP A 293 -9.95 -7.14 -2.65
N PHE A 294 -8.65 -7.36 -2.82
CA PHE A 294 -7.75 -7.80 -1.75
C PHE A 294 -6.46 -6.99 -1.73
N SER A 295 -5.96 -6.75 -0.53
CA SER A 295 -4.69 -6.07 -0.25
C SER A 295 -3.65 -7.04 0.26
N PHE A 296 -2.38 -6.63 0.29
CA PHE A 296 -1.33 -7.31 1.05
C PHE A 296 -1.14 -6.69 2.44
N THR A 297 -2.23 -6.63 3.21
CA THR A 297 -2.27 -5.96 4.52
C THR A 297 -2.91 -6.86 5.58
N MET A 298 -2.33 -6.87 6.78
CA MET A 298 -2.93 -7.47 7.96
C MET A 298 -3.22 -6.43 9.02
N ASN A 299 -4.34 -6.61 9.70
CA ASN A 299 -4.93 -5.69 10.65
C ASN A 299 -4.95 -6.33 12.04
N LYS A 300 -4.51 -5.61 13.07
CA LYS A 300 -4.50 -6.09 14.44
C LYS A 300 -5.94 -6.32 14.89
N ARG A 301 -6.21 -7.49 15.44
CA ARG A 301 -7.48 -7.74 16.14
C ARG A 301 -7.49 -6.94 17.42
N VAL A 302 -8.50 -6.09 17.57
CA VAL A 302 -8.89 -5.58 18.88
C VAL A 302 -9.41 -6.78 19.67
N GLN A 303 -8.69 -7.16 20.73
CA GLN A 303 -9.12 -8.21 21.67
C GLN A 303 -10.12 -7.63 22.67
#